data_AF-A0ABD1WZR8-F1
#
_entry.id   AF-A0ABD1WZR8-F1
#
_cell.length_a   1.000
_cell.length_b   1.000
_cell.length_c   1.000
_cell.angle_alpha   90.00
_cell.angle_beta   90.00
_cell.angle_gamma   90.00
#
_symmetry.space_group_name_H-M   'P 1'
#
loop_
_entity.id
_entity.type
_entity.pdbx_description
1 polymer ?
#
loop_
_entity_poly.entity_id
_entity_poly.type
_entity_poly.pdbx_seq_one_letter_code
_entity_poly.pdbx_strand_id
1 'polypeptide(L)'
;MEGRRNRSNAATGNGPSFSKKTSKRVWDSIAAYTVQCDKCSKWRFVPTKEKYEEIRERIAEQPFLCETAREWRPDLSCDDEPDVVRDGSWRWAIDKPSIPQSPPSWQRILRIRAKGGTKFADVYYVTPSSKRLRSMTEVQSYLNEHPEYPGVTTSQFSFQIPSPLEENYVRKRHARSVTLHDMSETLMPVNPISWVVPDQNRDTCT
;
A
#
# COMPACT_ATOMS: atom_id res chain seq x y z
N MET A 1 -12.92 50.59 52.69
CA MET A 1 -11.84 49.74 52.15
C MET A 1 -11.48 48.72 53.23
N GLU A 2 -11.15 47.50 52.79
CA GLU A 2 -10.76 46.31 53.56
C GLU A 2 -11.88 45.69 54.43
N GLY A 3 -12.26 44.41 54.33
CA GLY A 3 -11.70 43.22 53.69
C GLY A 3 -11.65 42.09 54.72
N ARG A 4 -12.22 40.91 54.43
CA ARG A 4 -11.75 39.54 54.80
C ARG A 4 -12.79 38.42 54.66
N ARG A 5 -12.34 37.32 54.00
CA ARG A 5 -12.58 35.87 54.23
C ARG A 5 -14.02 35.35 53.97
N ASN A 6 -14.30 34.12 53.51
CA ASN A 6 -13.55 32.91 53.15
C ASN A 6 -14.55 31.94 52.45
N ARG A 7 -14.06 31.05 51.55
CA ARG A 7 -14.36 29.60 51.37
C ARG A 7 -15.82 29.09 51.66
N SER A 8 -16.53 28.27 50.87
CA SER A 8 -16.14 27.11 50.03
C SER A 8 -17.35 26.53 49.25
N ASN A 9 -17.04 25.70 48.24
CA ASN A 9 -17.73 24.46 47.79
C ASN A 9 -18.87 24.49 46.74
N ALA A 10 -18.45 24.06 45.54
CA ALA A 10 -18.93 22.89 44.78
C ALA A 10 -20.43 22.74 44.47
N ALA A 11 -20.75 22.85 43.17
CA ALA A 11 -21.83 22.10 42.55
C ALA A 11 -21.33 21.51 41.22
N THR A 12 -21.33 20.19 41.18
CA THR A 12 -21.10 19.27 40.07
C THR A 12 -21.98 19.57 38.85
N GLY A 13 -21.37 19.75 37.69
CA GLY A 13 -22.03 19.71 36.37
C GLY A 13 -21.50 18.53 35.55
N ASN A 14 -22.22 17.41 35.60
CA ASN A 14 -22.05 16.29 34.67
C ASN A 14 -22.62 16.68 33.30
N GLY A 15 -21.75 16.95 32.33
CA GLY A 15 -22.11 17.02 30.92
C GLY A 15 -21.88 15.67 30.23
N PRO A 16 -22.82 15.14 29.44
CA PRO A 16 -22.64 13.85 28.80
C PRO A 16 -21.60 13.98 27.68
N SER A 17 -20.41 13.43 27.91
CA SER A 17 -19.44 13.10 26.86
C SER A 17 -20.06 12.05 25.93
N PHE A 18 -20.74 12.51 24.88
CA PHE A 18 -21.00 11.69 23.71
C PHE A 18 -19.71 11.57 22.90
N SER A 19 -18.77 10.81 23.44
CA SER A 19 -17.70 10.22 22.66
C SER A 19 -18.33 9.15 21.78
N LYS A 20 -18.87 9.58 20.63
CA LYS A 20 -19.20 8.66 19.53
C LYS A 20 -17.87 8.02 19.12
N LYS A 21 -17.58 6.86 19.68
CA LYS A 21 -16.61 5.91 19.12
C LYS A 21 -17.18 5.48 17.79
N THR A 22 -17.03 6.30 16.77
CA THR A 22 -17.17 5.87 15.39
C THR A 22 -16.15 4.75 15.25
N SER A 23 -16.64 3.52 15.12
CA SER A 23 -15.83 2.39 14.72
C SER A 23 -15.05 2.84 13.49
N LYS A 24 -13.76 3.15 13.69
CA LYS A 24 -12.88 3.51 12.59
C LYS A 24 -12.98 2.36 11.62
N ARG A 25 -13.67 2.59 10.51
CA ARG A 25 -13.64 1.73 9.34
C ARG A 25 -12.15 1.49 9.10
N VAL A 26 -11.71 0.25 9.22
CA VAL A 26 -10.32 -0.25 9.16
C VAL A 26 -9.66 0.03 7.77
N TRP A 27 -10.26 0.90 6.97
CA TRP A 27 -10.07 1.07 5.54
C TRP A 27 -9.24 2.32 5.20
N ASP A 28 -9.07 3.26 6.14
CA ASP A 28 -8.20 4.44 5.98
C ASP A 28 -6.80 4.17 6.55
N SER A 29 -6.12 3.16 6.01
CA SER A 29 -4.75 2.82 6.43
C SER A 29 -3.68 3.75 5.83
N ILE A 30 -4.07 4.65 4.93
CA ILE A 30 -3.18 5.61 4.27
C ILE A 30 -3.49 7.01 4.80
N ALA A 31 -2.51 7.63 5.45
CA ALA A 31 -2.66 8.95 6.04
C ALA A 31 -2.39 10.10 5.06
N ALA A 32 -1.51 9.88 4.07
CA ALA A 32 -1.18 10.86 3.05
C ALA A 32 -0.58 10.17 1.82
N TYR A 33 -0.70 10.82 0.66
CA TYR A 33 -0.02 10.44 -0.57
C TYR A 33 1.20 11.33 -0.78
N THR A 34 2.32 10.71 -1.15
CA THR A 34 3.59 11.41 -1.33
C THR A 34 4.33 10.85 -2.54
N VAL A 35 5.15 11.70 -3.14
CA VAL A 35 6.04 11.33 -4.25
C VAL A 35 7.41 11.97 -4.02
N GLN A 36 8.47 11.26 -4.42
CA GLN A 36 9.83 11.76 -4.34
C GLN A 36 10.19 12.48 -5.64
N CYS A 37 10.74 13.69 -5.52
CA CYS A 37 11.28 14.41 -6.67
C CYS A 37 12.59 13.76 -7.15
N ASP A 38 12.69 13.52 -8.46
CA ASP A 38 13.87 12.91 -9.09
C ASP A 38 15.12 13.82 -8.99
N LYS A 39 14.93 15.14 -9.10
CA LYS A 39 16.04 16.11 -9.10
C LYS A 39 16.64 16.38 -7.71
N CYS A 40 15.81 16.62 -6.69
CA CYS A 40 16.28 16.99 -5.35
C CYS A 40 16.10 15.89 -4.31
N SER A 41 15.49 14.75 -4.66
CA SER A 41 15.19 13.64 -3.75
C SER A 41 14.29 13.99 -2.55
N LYS A 42 13.68 15.19 -2.53
CA LYS A 42 12.73 15.64 -1.49
C LYS A 42 11.35 15.05 -1.74
N TRP A 43 10.64 14.71 -0.65
CA TRP A 43 9.28 14.18 -0.71
C TRP A 43 8.26 15.32 -0.71
N ARG A 44 7.29 15.23 -1.61
CA ARG A 44 6.21 16.21 -1.79
C ARG A 44 4.86 15.54 -1.55
N PHE A 45 3.91 16.25 -0.93
CA PHE A 45 2.54 15.79 -0.79
C PHE A 45 1.80 15.83 -2.12
N VAL A 46 1.02 14.79 -2.37
CA VAL A 46 0.07 14.71 -3.49
C VAL A 46 -1.33 14.93 -2.91
N PRO A 47 -2.12 15.88 -3.45
CA PRO A 47 -3.34 16.36 -2.80
C PRO A 47 -4.47 15.33 -2.79
N THR A 48 -4.53 14.48 -3.82
CA THR A 48 -5.59 13.49 -3.99
C THR A 48 -5.01 12.14 -4.38
N LYS A 49 -5.81 11.10 -4.13
CA LYS A 49 -5.45 9.73 -4.50
C LYS A 49 -5.36 9.58 -6.02
N GLU A 50 -6.28 10.20 -6.75
CA GLU A 50 -6.36 10.15 -8.21
C GLU A 50 -5.08 10.72 -8.82
N LYS A 51 -4.60 11.87 -8.31
CA LYS A 51 -3.34 12.46 -8.78
C LYS A 51 -2.14 11.58 -8.44
N TYR A 52 -2.16 10.89 -7.29
CA TYR A 52 -1.12 9.93 -6.94
C TYR A 52 -1.10 8.73 -7.88
N GLU A 53 -2.28 8.18 -8.22
CA GLU A 53 -2.38 7.05 -9.16
C GLU A 53 -1.90 7.45 -10.56
N GLU A 54 -2.25 8.65 -11.04
CA GLU A 54 -1.75 9.21 -12.31
C GLU A 54 -0.22 9.30 -12.33
N ILE A 55 0.39 9.89 -11.30
CA ILE A 55 1.84 10.01 -11.21
C ILE A 55 2.48 8.62 -11.16
N ARG A 56 1.99 7.72 -10.29
CA ARG A 56 2.54 6.37 -10.11
C ARG A 56 2.49 5.53 -11.39
N GLU A 57 1.42 5.65 -12.17
CA GLU A 57 1.27 4.95 -13.45
C GLU A 57 2.39 5.34 -14.42
N ARG A 58 2.72 6.64 -14.48
CA ARG A 58 3.67 7.19 -15.46
C ARG A 58 5.09 7.37 -14.94
N ILE A 59 5.34 7.20 -13.63
CA ILE A 59 6.61 7.56 -13.00
C ILE A 59 7.86 6.86 -13.58
N ALA A 60 7.68 5.69 -14.19
CA ALA A 60 8.77 4.97 -14.86
C ALA A 60 9.23 5.66 -16.16
N GLU A 61 8.31 6.35 -16.85
CA GLU A 61 8.55 7.02 -18.13
C GLU A 61 8.71 8.53 -17.96
N GLN A 62 7.96 9.10 -17.01
CA GLN A 62 7.94 10.51 -16.66
C GLN A 62 8.27 10.68 -15.17
N PRO A 63 9.56 10.84 -14.83
CA PRO A 63 9.97 11.09 -13.46
C PRO A 63 9.29 12.33 -12.87
N PHE A 64 8.98 12.29 -11.58
CA PHE A 64 8.33 13.40 -10.90
C PHE A 64 9.33 14.51 -10.55
N LEU A 65 8.99 15.76 -10.89
CA LEU A 65 9.78 16.95 -10.56
C LEU A 65 8.96 17.90 -9.68
N CYS A 66 9.63 18.72 -8.84
CA CYS A 66 8.92 19.70 -8.00
C CYS A 66 8.11 20.69 -8.84
N GLU A 67 8.59 21.00 -10.05
CA GLU A 67 7.91 21.80 -11.06
C GLU A 67 6.54 21.18 -11.45
N THR A 68 6.42 19.85 -11.49
CA THR A 68 5.14 19.15 -11.75
C THR A 68 4.14 19.40 -10.62
N ALA A 69 4.60 19.55 -9.38
CA ALA A 69 3.72 19.86 -8.26
C ALA A 69 3.12 21.28 -8.32
N ARG A 70 3.62 22.15 -9.21
CA ARG A 70 3.08 23.51 -9.38
C ARG A 70 1.64 23.55 -9.86
N GLU A 71 1.13 22.44 -10.40
CA GLU A 71 -0.30 22.24 -10.66
C GLU A 71 -1.18 22.45 -9.42
N TRP A 72 -0.67 22.12 -8.22
CA TRP A 72 -1.40 22.31 -6.96
C TRP A 72 -0.66 23.16 -5.90
N ARG A 73 0.64 23.41 -6.08
CA ARG A 73 1.45 24.32 -5.25
C ARG A 73 2.33 25.23 -6.13
N PRO A 74 1.79 26.37 -6.61
CA PRO A 74 2.41 27.19 -7.66
C PRO A 74 3.85 27.62 -7.39
N ASP A 75 4.17 27.93 -6.14
CA ASP A 75 5.49 28.47 -5.74
C ASP A 75 6.53 27.39 -5.44
N LEU A 76 6.18 26.10 -5.57
CA LEU A 76 7.08 25.03 -5.18
C LEU A 76 8.33 24.95 -6.09
N SER A 77 9.48 24.81 -5.43
CA SER A 77 10.79 24.65 -6.03
C SER A 77 11.56 23.49 -5.38
N CYS A 78 12.70 23.16 -5.99
CA CYS A 78 13.63 22.21 -5.39
C CYS A 78 14.37 22.79 -4.17
N ASP A 79 14.36 24.10 -3.96
CA ASP A 79 15.05 24.75 -2.85
C ASP A 79 14.22 24.69 -1.57
N ASP A 80 12.89 24.63 -1.69
CA ASP A 80 11.98 24.48 -0.55
C ASP A 80 12.24 23.20 0.25
N GLU A 81 12.08 23.28 1.57
CA GLU A 81 12.17 22.15 2.49
C GLU A 81 11.19 21.02 2.12
N PRO A 82 11.54 19.74 2.33
CA PRO A 82 10.66 18.62 2.03
C PRO A 82 9.36 18.70 2.84
N ASP A 83 8.24 18.28 2.24
CA ASP A 83 6.96 18.25 2.93
C ASP A 83 6.92 17.16 4.01
N VAL A 84 7.67 16.08 3.78
CA VAL A 84 7.82 14.97 4.72
C VAL A 84 9.28 14.57 4.79
N VAL A 85 9.78 14.46 6.01
CA VAL A 85 11.11 13.90 6.30
C VAL A 85 11.00 12.45 6.73
N ARG A 86 12.03 11.66 6.41
CA ARG A 86 12.14 10.28 6.86
C ARG A 86 12.76 10.21 8.26
N ASP A 87 12.00 10.65 9.25
CA ASP A 87 12.40 10.66 10.67
C ASP A 87 11.93 9.42 11.47
N GLY A 88 11.27 8.47 10.80
CA GLY A 88 10.72 7.26 11.42
C GLY A 88 9.32 7.44 12.03
N SER A 89 8.75 8.65 11.98
CA SER A 89 7.35 8.87 12.41
C SER A 89 6.34 8.23 11.45
N TRP A 90 6.71 8.10 10.17
CA TRP A 90 5.87 7.55 9.11
C TRP A 90 6.26 6.12 8.74
N ARG A 91 5.24 5.26 8.60
CA ARG A 91 5.38 3.96 7.93
C ARG A 91 5.08 4.14 6.45
N TRP A 92 6.07 3.84 5.62
CA TRP A 92 5.99 4.03 4.18
C TRP A 92 5.49 2.77 3.48
N ALA A 93 4.60 2.96 2.51
CA ALA A 93 4.14 1.97 1.55
C ALA A 93 4.47 2.49 0.16
N ILE A 94 5.53 1.95 -0.45
CA ILE A 94 6.04 2.43 -1.74
C ILE A 94 5.49 1.50 -2.83
N ASP A 95 4.50 1.97 -3.57
CA ASP A 95 4.00 1.24 -4.74
C ASP A 95 5.11 1.08 -5.79
N LYS A 96 5.03 -0.01 -6.55
CA LYS A 96 5.88 -0.18 -7.73
C LYS A 96 5.44 0.80 -8.83
N PRO A 97 6.37 1.28 -9.68
CA PRO A 97 6.00 2.05 -10.88
C PRO A 97 5.04 1.28 -11.79
N SER A 98 4.33 2.02 -12.65
CA SER A 98 3.49 1.44 -13.72
C SER A 98 2.30 0.62 -13.22
N ILE A 99 1.87 0.81 -11.98
CA ILE A 99 0.58 0.30 -11.53
C ILE A 99 -0.51 1.22 -12.08
N PRO A 100 -1.48 0.69 -12.84
CA PRO A 100 -2.47 1.50 -13.56
C PRO A 100 -3.41 2.23 -12.61
N GLN A 101 -3.95 3.35 -13.09
CA GLN A 101 -5.06 4.02 -12.41
C GLN A 101 -6.27 3.07 -12.30
N SER A 102 -6.98 3.14 -11.17
CA SER A 102 -8.20 2.35 -11.00
C SER A 102 -9.26 2.80 -12.02
N PRO A 103 -10.11 1.89 -12.55
CA PRO A 103 -11.20 2.30 -13.43
C PRO A 103 -12.14 3.31 -12.73
N PRO A 104 -12.87 4.16 -13.47
CA PRO A 104 -13.80 5.12 -12.89
C PRO A 104 -14.81 4.45 -11.94
N SER A 105 -15.01 5.03 -10.76
CA SER A 105 -15.88 4.49 -9.69
C SER A 105 -15.39 3.21 -9.01
N TRP A 106 -14.21 2.69 -9.39
CA TRP A 106 -13.52 1.63 -8.67
C TRP A 106 -12.44 2.21 -7.77
N GLN A 107 -12.12 1.52 -6.68
CA GLN A 107 -11.07 1.97 -5.77
C GLN A 107 -10.12 0.83 -5.43
N ARG A 108 -8.84 0.99 -5.79
CA ARG A 108 -7.77 0.17 -5.23
C ARG A 108 -7.51 0.57 -3.77
N ILE A 109 -7.64 -0.36 -2.84
CA ILE A 109 -7.43 -0.12 -1.40
C ILE A 109 -6.33 -1.04 -0.85
N LEU A 110 -5.57 -0.51 0.11
CA LEU A 110 -4.49 -1.21 0.78
C LEU A 110 -4.87 -1.51 2.22
N ARG A 111 -4.69 -2.76 2.63
CA ARG A 111 -4.78 -3.16 4.04
C ARG A 111 -3.39 -3.51 4.54
N ILE A 112 -2.75 -2.59 5.25
CA ILE A 112 -1.42 -2.80 5.84
C ILE A 112 -1.53 -3.85 6.96
N ARG A 113 -0.65 -4.85 6.94
CA ARG A 113 -0.58 -5.91 7.95
C ARG A 113 0.37 -5.51 9.07
N ALA A 114 0.29 -6.20 10.21
CA ALA A 114 1.22 -5.99 11.30
C ALA A 114 2.66 -6.40 10.91
N LYS A 115 3.64 -5.70 11.50
CA LYS A 115 5.06 -6.03 11.39
C LYS A 115 5.32 -7.46 11.85
N GLY A 116 6.28 -8.13 11.23
CA GLY A 116 6.66 -9.50 11.55
C GLY A 116 5.77 -10.57 10.89
N GLY A 117 4.82 -10.15 10.06
CA GLY A 117 4.03 -11.04 9.21
C GLY A 117 4.80 -11.58 8.00
N THR A 118 4.13 -12.36 7.17
CA THR A 118 4.67 -12.93 5.91
C THR A 118 4.43 -12.04 4.68
N LYS A 119 3.61 -10.99 4.81
CA LYS A 119 3.28 -10.03 3.74
C LYS A 119 3.11 -8.65 4.35
N PHE A 120 3.47 -7.62 3.59
CA PHE A 120 3.35 -6.23 4.01
C PHE A 120 1.90 -5.73 4.03
N ALA A 121 1.15 -5.99 2.96
CA ALA A 121 -0.24 -5.55 2.83
C ALA A 121 -1.05 -6.54 1.99
N ASP A 122 -2.37 -6.44 2.08
CA ASP A 122 -3.30 -6.99 1.10
C ASP A 122 -3.83 -5.86 0.20
N VAL A 123 -4.04 -6.17 -1.08
CA VAL A 123 -4.63 -5.25 -2.06
C VAL A 123 -6.05 -5.74 -2.37
N TYR A 124 -7.00 -4.83 -2.35
CA TYR A 124 -8.36 -5.10 -2.82
C TYR A 124 -8.79 -4.04 -3.83
N TYR A 125 -9.73 -4.40 -4.69
CA TYR A 125 -10.53 -3.43 -5.44
C TYR A 125 -11.93 -3.40 -4.87
N VAL A 126 -12.45 -2.21 -4.63
CA VAL A 126 -13.85 -1.98 -4.29
C VAL A 126 -14.57 -1.62 -5.58
N THR A 127 -15.62 -2.39 -5.90
CA THR A 127 -16.47 -2.15 -7.07
C THR A 127 -17.40 -0.94 -6.82
N PRO A 128 -18.04 -0.39 -7.86
CA PRO A 128 -19.08 0.63 -7.70
C PRO A 128 -20.25 0.17 -6.82
N SER A 129 -20.55 -1.14 -6.86
CA SER A 129 -21.53 -1.82 -5.98
C SER A 129 -21.00 -2.13 -4.57
N SER A 130 -19.83 -1.61 -4.19
CA SER A 130 -19.16 -1.82 -2.90
C SER A 130 -18.74 -3.26 -2.57
N LYS A 131 -18.73 -4.17 -3.56
CA LYS A 131 -18.14 -5.52 -3.42
C LYS A 131 -16.62 -5.42 -3.41
N ARG A 132 -15.95 -6.25 -2.61
CA ARG A 132 -14.48 -6.29 -2.56
C ARG A 132 -13.97 -7.49 -3.33
N LEU A 133 -13.04 -7.22 -4.23
CA LEU A 133 -12.34 -8.23 -5.02
C LEU A 133 -10.88 -8.27 -4.56
N ARG A 134 -10.35 -9.46 -4.31
CA ARG A 134 -9.00 -9.67 -3.77
C ARG A 134 -8.04 -10.36 -4.75
N SER A 135 -8.48 -10.62 -5.98
CA SER A 135 -7.65 -11.23 -7.02
C SER A 135 -8.13 -10.91 -8.43
N MET A 136 -7.27 -11.14 -9.42
CA MET A 136 -7.63 -11.03 -10.84
C MET A 136 -8.73 -12.01 -11.25
N THR A 137 -8.76 -13.22 -10.67
CA THR A 137 -9.83 -14.20 -10.92
C THR A 137 -11.18 -13.67 -10.49
N GLU A 138 -11.24 -13.02 -9.32
CA GLU A 138 -12.49 -12.39 -8.85
C GLU A 138 -12.89 -11.19 -9.70
N VAL A 139 -11.93 -10.40 -10.21
CA VAL A 139 -12.20 -9.33 -11.19
C VAL A 139 -12.82 -9.90 -12.46
N GLN A 140 -12.24 -10.96 -13.03
CA GLN A 140 -12.75 -11.56 -14.26
C GLN A 140 -14.16 -12.15 -14.07
N SER A 141 -14.39 -12.87 -12.97
CA SER A 141 -15.73 -13.40 -12.63
C SER A 141 -16.74 -12.26 -12.50
N TYR A 142 -16.37 -11.20 -11.79
CA TYR A 142 -17.25 -10.04 -11.61
C TYR A 142 -17.60 -9.37 -12.93
N LEU A 143 -16.63 -9.11 -13.81
CA LEU A 143 -16.90 -8.47 -15.10
C LEU A 143 -17.76 -9.35 -16.03
N ASN A 144 -17.63 -10.67 -15.94
CA ASN A 144 -18.48 -11.61 -16.70
C ASN A 144 -19.92 -11.63 -16.17
N GLU A 145 -20.11 -11.52 -14.85
CA GLU A 145 -21.43 -11.45 -14.18
C GLU A 145 -22.11 -10.09 -14.36
N HIS A 146 -21.33 -9.04 -14.62
CA HIS A 146 -21.76 -7.64 -14.65
C HIS A 146 -21.39 -6.95 -15.98
N PRO A 147 -22.07 -7.26 -17.09
CA PRO A 147 -21.79 -6.68 -18.40
C PRO A 147 -22.12 -5.18 -18.50
N GLU A 148 -22.77 -4.58 -17.50
CA GLU A 148 -23.14 -3.16 -17.43
C GLU A 148 -21.96 -2.19 -17.29
N TYR A 149 -20.73 -2.68 -17.17
CA TYR A 149 -19.51 -1.87 -17.12
C TYR A 149 -18.71 -1.95 -18.44
N PRO A 150 -19.26 -1.52 -19.59
CA PRO A 150 -18.54 -1.56 -20.86
C PRO A 150 -17.31 -0.66 -20.79
N GLY A 151 -16.16 -1.17 -21.25
CA GLY A 151 -14.90 -0.44 -21.30
C GLY A 151 -13.98 -0.61 -20.09
N VAL A 152 -14.43 -1.28 -19.03
CA VAL A 152 -13.52 -1.69 -17.94
C VAL A 152 -12.74 -2.94 -18.38
N THR A 153 -11.43 -2.81 -18.52
CA THR A 153 -10.55 -3.91 -18.93
C THR A 153 -9.73 -4.45 -17.76
N THR A 154 -9.34 -5.72 -17.84
CA THR A 154 -8.48 -6.35 -16.83
C THR A 154 -7.12 -5.68 -16.68
N SER A 155 -6.63 -4.99 -17.71
CA SER A 155 -5.36 -4.24 -17.68
C SER A 155 -5.36 -3.06 -16.71
N GLN A 156 -6.52 -2.55 -16.29
CA GLN A 156 -6.64 -1.48 -15.30
C GLN A 156 -6.57 -2.00 -13.85
N PHE A 157 -6.42 -3.32 -13.66
CA PHE A 157 -6.34 -3.94 -12.34
C PHE A 157 -4.96 -4.51 -12.09
N SER A 158 -4.43 -4.19 -10.91
CA SER A 158 -3.17 -4.74 -10.42
C SER A 158 -3.20 -4.94 -8.91
N PHE A 159 -2.88 -6.17 -8.50
CA PHE A 159 -2.79 -6.60 -7.11
C PHE A 159 -1.34 -6.59 -6.60
N GLN A 160 -0.44 -5.87 -7.29
CA GLN A 160 0.93 -5.69 -6.81
C GLN A 160 0.93 -5.00 -5.45
N ILE A 161 1.66 -5.56 -4.50
CA ILE A 161 1.74 -5.09 -3.11
C ILE A 161 2.87 -4.05 -3.02
N PRO A 162 2.65 -2.89 -2.37
CA PRO A 162 3.72 -1.92 -2.13
C PRO A 162 4.83 -2.52 -1.25
N SER A 163 6.03 -1.99 -1.39
CA SER A 163 7.17 -2.34 -0.55
C SER A 163 7.19 -1.48 0.72
N PRO A 164 7.43 -2.07 1.91
CA PRO A 164 7.79 -1.28 3.09
C PRO A 164 9.16 -0.65 2.88
N LEU A 165 9.34 0.58 3.38
CA LEU A 165 10.68 1.17 3.50
C LEU A 165 11.46 0.61 4.69
N GLU A 166 10.76 0.15 5.74
CA GLU A 166 11.38 -0.42 6.93
C GLU A 166 11.98 -1.80 6.65
N GLU A 167 13.26 -1.96 6.97
CA GLU A 167 13.94 -3.26 6.85
C GLU A 167 13.37 -4.28 7.84
N ASN A 168 13.30 -5.55 7.44
CA ASN A 168 12.75 -6.66 8.25
C ASN A 168 11.27 -6.51 8.64
N TYR A 169 10.51 -5.65 7.96
CA TYR A 169 9.07 -5.53 8.19
C TYR A 169 8.35 -6.87 8.01
N VAL A 170 8.71 -7.57 6.94
CA VAL A 170 8.23 -8.91 6.62
C VAL A 170 9.28 -9.91 7.10
N ARG A 171 8.87 -10.91 7.89
CA ARG A 171 9.77 -12.00 8.27
C ARG A 171 10.16 -12.76 7.01
N LYS A 172 11.45 -12.69 6.64
CA LYS A 172 12.04 -13.66 5.73
C LYS A 172 11.90 -15.03 6.41
N ARG A 173 11.29 -16.02 5.76
CA ARG A 173 11.30 -17.38 6.31
C ARG A 173 12.77 -17.81 6.36
N HIS A 174 13.33 -17.94 7.56
CA HIS A 174 14.52 -18.74 7.71
C HIS A 174 14.12 -20.16 7.30
N ALA A 175 14.74 -20.69 6.24
CA ALA A 175 14.72 -22.12 6.02
C ALA A 175 15.18 -22.76 7.34
N ARG A 176 14.40 -23.70 7.88
CA ARG A 176 14.79 -24.40 9.10
C ARG A 176 16.17 -25.00 8.84
N SER A 177 17.21 -24.42 9.43
CA SER A 177 18.49 -25.09 9.59
C SER A 177 18.19 -26.27 10.50
N VAL A 178 18.05 -27.44 9.90
CA VAL A 178 18.02 -28.70 10.63
C VAL A 178 19.42 -28.83 11.20
N THR A 179 19.57 -28.49 12.48
CA THR A 179 20.73 -28.88 13.27
C THR A 179 20.69 -30.40 13.39
N LEU A 180 21.41 -31.09 12.50
CA LEU A 180 21.84 -32.45 12.74
C LEU A 180 23.32 -32.39 13.15
N HIS A 181 23.52 -32.85 14.38
CA HIS A 181 24.81 -33.09 15.00
C HIS A 181 25.66 -34.03 14.12
N ASP A 182 26.94 -33.70 14.02
CA ASP A 182 28.07 -34.63 13.89
C ASP A 182 28.07 -35.61 12.70
N MET A 183 28.88 -35.32 11.67
CA MET A 183 30.08 -36.08 11.32
C MET A 183 30.71 -35.48 10.05
N SER A 184 32.03 -35.52 10.02
CA SER A 184 32.95 -35.07 8.98
C SER A 184 32.57 -35.49 7.55
N GLU A 185 33.09 -34.71 6.59
CA GLU A 185 33.48 -35.08 5.22
C GLU A 185 32.61 -34.53 4.07
N THR A 186 33.25 -33.61 3.34
CA THR A 186 33.19 -33.35 1.88
C THR A 186 31.85 -33.58 1.18
N LEU A 187 31.27 -32.51 0.60
CA LEU A 187 30.75 -32.44 -0.79
C LEU A 187 30.12 -31.07 -1.06
N MET A 188 30.41 -30.52 -2.24
CA MET A 188 29.95 -29.21 -2.75
C MET A 188 28.41 -29.09 -2.72
N PRO A 189 27.82 -27.90 -2.48
CA PRO A 189 26.38 -27.72 -2.52
C PRO A 189 25.88 -27.75 -3.98
N VAL A 190 25.14 -28.82 -4.30
CA VAL A 190 24.39 -28.97 -5.55
C VAL A 190 23.16 -28.06 -5.47
N ASN A 191 23.11 -27.04 -6.33
CA ASN A 191 21.93 -26.19 -6.47
C ASN A 191 20.76 -27.03 -7.06
N PRO A 192 19.54 -26.95 -6.50
CA PRO A 192 18.40 -27.67 -7.05
C PRO A 192 17.92 -27.00 -8.34
N ILE A 193 18.22 -27.65 -9.47
CA ILE A 193 17.65 -27.36 -10.79
C ILE A 193 16.28 -28.04 -10.86
N SER A 194 15.22 -27.25 -11.06
CA SER A 194 13.88 -27.79 -11.37
C SER A 194 13.78 -28.05 -12.88
N TRP A 195 13.83 -29.32 -13.30
CA TRP A 195 13.42 -29.70 -14.65
C TRP A 195 11.91 -29.89 -14.70
N VAL A 196 11.25 -29.19 -15.62
CA VAL A 196 9.86 -29.45 -16.02
C VAL A 196 9.87 -30.58 -17.04
N VAL A 197 9.10 -31.63 -16.80
CA VAL A 197 8.91 -32.75 -17.73
C VAL A 197 8.08 -32.25 -18.92
N PRO A 198 8.49 -32.44 -20.19
CA PRO A 198 7.62 -32.20 -21.33
C PRO A 198 6.52 -33.26 -21.37
N ASP A 199 5.28 -32.80 -21.41
CA ASP A 199 4.08 -33.62 -21.44
C ASP A 199 4.04 -34.50 -22.70
N GLN A 200 3.61 -35.75 -22.52
CA GLN A 200 3.35 -36.69 -23.60
C GLN A 200 2.22 -36.16 -24.48
N ASN A 201 2.43 -36.09 -25.79
CA ASN A 201 1.31 -36.08 -26.72
C ASN A 201 1.24 -37.41 -27.47
N ARG A 202 0.01 -37.93 -27.52
CA ARG A 202 -0.43 -39.21 -28.07
C ARG A 202 -0.49 -39.18 -29.59
N ASP A 203 -0.87 -40.34 -30.13
CA ASP A 203 -1.32 -40.67 -31.49
C ASP A 203 -0.23 -41.45 -32.25
N THR A 204 -0.46 -42.70 -32.66
CA THR A 204 -1.45 -43.08 -33.67
C THR A 204 -1.97 -44.53 -33.57
N CYS A 205 -3.24 -44.72 -33.95
CA CYS A 205 -3.80 -45.95 -34.50
C CYS A 205 -2.93 -46.49 -35.66
N THR A 206 -2.69 -47.80 -35.71
CA THR A 206 -3.34 -48.81 -36.58
C THR A 206 -2.65 -50.15 -36.34
#